data_AF-A0A9E4PKI4-F1
#
_entry.id   AF-A0A9E4PKI4-F1
#
_cell.length_a   1.000
_cell.length_b   1.000
_cell.length_c   1.000
_cell.angle_alpha   90.00
_cell.angle_beta   90.00
_cell.angle_gamma   90.00
#
_symmetry.space_group_name_H-M   'P 1'
#
loop_
_entity.id
_entity.type
_entity.pdbx_description
1 polymer ?
#
loop_
_entity_poly.entity_id
_entity_poly.type
_entity_poly.pdbx_seq_one_letter_code
_entity_poly.pdbx_strand_id
1 'polypeptide(L)'
;VYTDNIQMTRWLQGEIQGRINAIFGDLEIPAREASFLSSGDLRSSWTESMISRDEEISLTWYDLGEPFLSHRLPGGNPERPHGVATVLIPANGARLTVNGQFAKGRPFPRQRDGRTHSTCALAFSESWLLPY
;
A
#
# COMPACT_ATOMS: atom_id res chain seq x y z
N VAL A 1 2.30 -0.51 13.59
CA VAL A 1 2.84 -0.58 12.21
C VAL A 1 3.83 -1.73 12.15
N TYR A 2 3.73 -2.61 11.16
CA TYR A 2 4.72 -3.67 10.94
C TYR A 2 5.80 -3.15 9.97
N THR A 3 7.06 -3.49 10.22
CA THR A 3 8.19 -2.99 9.42
C THR A 3 9.43 -3.86 9.55
N ASP A 4 10.23 -3.92 8.50
CA ASP A 4 11.59 -4.48 8.47
C ASP A 4 12.67 -3.38 8.64
N ASN A 5 12.25 -2.09 8.63
CA ASN A 5 13.11 -0.93 8.81
C ASN A 5 12.38 0.19 9.58
N ILE A 6 12.57 0.21 10.90
CA ILE A 6 11.92 1.17 11.80
C ILE A 6 12.24 2.62 11.43
N GLN A 7 13.50 2.94 11.13
CA GLN A 7 13.91 4.31 10.83
C GLN A 7 13.21 4.84 9.58
N MET A 8 13.20 4.04 8.51
CA MET A 8 12.51 4.39 7.26
C MET A 8 11.00 4.52 7.49
N THR A 9 10.37 3.62 8.24
CA THR A 9 8.93 3.72 8.55
C THR A 9 8.59 4.99 9.31
N ARG A 10 9.38 5.38 10.32
CA ARG A 10 9.14 6.63 11.06
C ARG A 10 9.31 7.86 10.19
N TRP A 11 10.32 7.85 9.31
CA TRP A 11 10.48 8.90 8.30
C TRP A 11 9.27 8.96 7.35
N LEU A 12 8.81 7.83 6.82
CA LEU A 12 7.64 7.76 5.94
C LEU A 12 6.36 8.27 6.63
N GLN A 13 6.15 7.95 7.91
CA GLN A 13 5.01 8.46 8.68
C GLN A 13 5.03 10.00 8.77
N GLY A 14 6.17 10.60 9.13
CA GLY A 14 6.27 12.05 9.29
C GLY A 14 6.32 12.82 7.96
N GLU A 15 7.09 12.33 7.00
CA GLU A 15 7.41 13.07 5.78
C GLU A 15 6.39 12.87 4.67
N ILE A 16 5.77 11.68 4.58
CA ILE A 16 4.88 11.31 3.47
C ILE A 16 3.45 11.08 3.97
N GLN A 17 3.23 10.04 4.79
CA GLN A 17 1.90 9.55 5.10
C GLN A 17 1.09 10.53 5.97
N GLY A 18 1.72 11.15 6.97
CA GLY A 18 1.09 12.16 7.83
C GLY A 18 0.63 13.40 7.07
N ARG A 19 1.31 13.77 5.99
CA ARG A 19 0.90 14.87 5.09
C ARG A 19 -0.29 14.49 4.20
N ILE A 20 -0.47 13.19 3.94
CA ILE A 20 -1.62 12.66 3.19
C ILE A 20 -2.85 12.56 4.10
N ASN A 21 -2.68 12.03 5.31
CA ASN A 21 -3.70 11.92 6.33
C ASN A 21 -3.04 11.96 7.70
N ALA A 22 -3.44 12.92 8.54
CA ALA A 22 -2.85 13.14 9.87
C ALA A 22 -2.84 11.88 10.75
N ILE A 23 -3.84 10.99 10.61
CA ILE A 23 -3.91 9.74 11.36
C ILE A 23 -2.70 8.83 11.07
N PHE A 24 -2.19 8.84 9.85
CA PHE A 24 -1.06 7.98 9.47
C PHE A 24 0.30 8.53 9.95
N GLY A 25 0.34 9.78 10.39
CA GLY A 25 1.50 10.43 10.98
C GLY A 25 1.68 10.15 12.48
N ASP A 26 0.78 9.39 13.12
CA ASP A 26 0.83 9.11 14.56
C ASP A 26 2.04 8.20 14.91
N LEU A 27 3.02 8.78 15.60
CA LEU A 27 4.25 8.10 16.01
C LEU A 27 4.09 7.31 17.32
N GLU A 28 3.00 7.54 18.07
CA GLU A 28 2.69 6.78 19.30
C GLU A 28 2.26 5.34 18.97
N ILE A 29 1.78 5.10 17.74
CA ILE A 29 1.54 3.74 17.25
C ILE A 29 2.86 2.97 17.22
N PRO A 30 3.00 1.83 17.92
CA PRO A 30 4.25 1.07 17.95
C PRO A 30 4.65 0.56 16.56
N ALA A 31 5.93 0.72 16.21
CA ALA A 31 6.57 0.03 15.10
C ALA A 31 7.06 -1.34 15.60
N ARG A 32 6.62 -2.41 14.94
CA ARG A 32 6.94 -3.79 15.29
C ARG A 32 7.74 -4.43 14.16
N GLU A 33 8.82 -5.10 14.52
CA GLU A 33 9.64 -5.83 13.56
C GLU A 33 8.83 -6.98 12.93
N ALA A 34 8.94 -7.10 11.62
CA ALA A 34 8.31 -8.14 10.82
C ALA A 34 9.15 -8.43 9.56
N SER A 35 9.06 -9.65 9.07
CA SER A 35 9.58 -10.06 7.77
C SER A 35 8.46 -10.05 6.74
N PHE A 36 8.76 -9.64 5.51
CA PHE A 36 7.80 -9.54 4.42
C PHE A 36 8.15 -10.52 3.30
N LEU A 37 7.13 -11.09 2.67
CA LEU A 37 7.26 -12.00 1.55
C LEU A 37 6.18 -11.71 0.51
N SER A 38 6.57 -11.79 -0.76
CA SER A 38 5.66 -11.66 -1.89
C SER A 38 5.64 -12.96 -2.68
N SER A 39 4.47 -13.35 -3.19
CA SER A 39 4.30 -14.56 -3.99
C SER A 39 3.10 -14.44 -4.94
N GLY A 40 3.06 -15.29 -5.98
CA GLY A 40 1.97 -15.35 -6.94
C GLY A 40 2.38 -15.03 -8.37
N ASP A 41 1.38 -14.84 -9.23
CA ASP A 41 1.52 -14.49 -10.65
C ASP A 41 0.46 -13.43 -10.97
N LEU A 42 0.91 -12.26 -11.45
CA LEU A 42 0.05 -11.12 -11.81
C LEU A 42 -0.97 -11.41 -12.92
N ARG A 43 -0.90 -12.57 -13.58
CA ARG A 43 -1.94 -13.06 -14.48
C ARG A 43 -3.15 -13.66 -13.76
N SER A 44 -3.03 -13.95 -12.46
CA SER A 44 -4.07 -14.62 -11.68
C SER A 44 -4.30 -13.96 -10.33
N SER A 45 -3.27 -13.92 -9.48
CA SER A 45 -3.34 -13.39 -8.13
C SER A 45 -1.95 -13.09 -7.60
N TRP A 46 -1.89 -12.13 -6.70
CA TRP A 46 -0.69 -11.74 -6.00
C TRP A 46 -0.93 -11.74 -4.50
N THR A 47 0.05 -12.18 -3.73
CA THR A 47 -0.02 -12.24 -2.28
C THR A 47 1.18 -11.55 -1.65
N GLU A 48 0.90 -10.61 -0.76
CA GLU A 48 1.85 -10.07 0.20
C GLU A 48 1.57 -10.67 1.57
N SER A 49 2.61 -11.15 2.22
CA SER A 49 2.55 -11.72 3.57
C SER A 49 3.57 -11.04 4.47
N MET A 50 3.24 -10.97 5.75
CA MET A 50 4.15 -10.54 6.79
C MET A 50 4.11 -11.53 7.95
N ILE A 51 5.26 -11.74 8.59
CA ILE A 51 5.42 -12.56 9.78
C ILE A 51 6.13 -11.72 10.83
N SER A 52 5.54 -11.61 12.01
CA SER A 52 6.14 -11.01 13.20
C SER A 52 6.23 -12.06 14.31
N ARG A 53 6.63 -11.63 15.51
CA ARG A 53 6.69 -12.53 16.67
C ARG A 53 5.34 -13.16 17.01
N ASP A 54 4.26 -12.39 16.91
CA ASP A 54 2.95 -12.76 17.46
C ASP A 54 1.86 -12.89 16.37
N GLU A 55 2.14 -12.44 15.14
CA GLU A 55 1.16 -12.38 14.07
C GLU A 55 1.74 -12.79 12.71
N GLU A 56 0.93 -13.54 11.95
CA GLU A 56 1.08 -13.80 10.53
C GLU A 56 -0.12 -13.19 9.80
N ILE A 57 0.14 -12.29 8.85
CA ILE A 57 -0.89 -11.65 8.04
C ILE A 57 -0.58 -11.92 6.58
N SER A 58 -1.60 -12.31 5.81
CA SER A 58 -1.47 -12.48 4.35
C SER A 58 -2.63 -11.80 3.64
N LEU A 59 -2.32 -11.04 2.60
CA LEU A 59 -3.29 -10.35 1.76
C LEU A 59 -3.10 -10.79 0.30
N THR A 60 -4.11 -11.45 -0.24
CA THR A 60 -4.16 -11.87 -1.66
C THR A 60 -5.07 -10.93 -2.44
N TRP A 61 -4.60 -10.40 -3.56
CA TRP A 61 -5.40 -9.72 -4.58
C TRP A 61 -5.60 -10.64 -5.77
N TYR A 62 -6.79 -10.60 -6.37
CA TYR A 62 -7.16 -11.41 -7.54
C TYR A 62 -8.22 -10.67 -8.36
N ASP A 63 -8.55 -11.21 -9.54
CA ASP A 63 -9.34 -10.49 -10.55
C ASP A 63 -8.67 -9.14 -10.88
N LEU A 64 -7.42 -9.26 -11.35
CA LEU A 64 -6.52 -8.15 -11.60
C LEU A 64 -6.83 -7.51 -12.95
N GLY A 65 -6.91 -6.19 -12.96
CA GLY A 65 -7.11 -5.38 -14.15
C GLY A 65 -5.79 -4.93 -14.80
N GLU A 66 -5.91 -4.11 -15.85
CA GLU A 66 -4.76 -3.60 -16.59
C GLU A 66 -3.89 -2.66 -15.74
N PRO A 67 -2.57 -2.92 -15.62
CA PRO A 67 -1.63 -2.04 -14.95
C PRO A 67 -1.57 -0.64 -15.59
N PHE A 68 -1.34 0.39 -14.79
CA PHE A 68 -1.11 1.73 -15.29
C PHE A 68 -0.23 2.58 -14.40
N LEU A 69 0.48 3.52 -15.02
CA LEU A 69 1.27 4.51 -14.30
C LEU A 69 0.35 5.58 -13.71
N SER A 70 0.38 5.74 -12.38
CA SER A 70 -0.19 6.88 -11.67
C SER A 70 0.97 7.75 -11.20
N HIS A 71 0.96 9.02 -11.59
CA HIS A 71 2.05 9.92 -11.23
C HIS A 71 1.58 11.35 -10.94
N ARG A 72 2.37 12.06 -10.14
CA ARG A 72 2.22 13.48 -9.81
C ARG A 72 3.60 14.11 -9.77
N LEU A 73 3.75 15.27 -10.41
CA LEU A 73 4.99 16.04 -10.37
C LEU A 73 5.19 16.70 -8.98
N PRO A 74 6.45 16.87 -8.53
CA PRO A 74 6.74 17.60 -7.30
C PRO A 74 6.30 19.06 -7.39
N GLY A 75 6.10 19.70 -6.24
CA GLY A 75 5.77 21.13 -6.13
C GLY A 75 4.32 21.49 -6.47
N GLY A 76 3.50 20.55 -6.94
CA GLY A 76 2.08 20.80 -7.26
C GLY A 76 1.17 21.00 -6.04
N ASN A 77 1.64 20.68 -4.83
CA ASN A 77 0.95 20.95 -3.57
C ASN A 77 1.98 21.38 -2.51
N PRO A 78 1.93 22.62 -1.98
CA PRO A 78 2.86 23.08 -0.96
C PRO A 78 2.85 22.24 0.33
N GLU A 79 1.70 21.67 0.71
CA GLU A 79 1.57 20.78 1.88
C GLU A 79 2.07 19.36 1.60
N ARG A 80 2.23 19.00 0.33
CA ARG A 80 2.72 17.69 -0.14
C ARG A 80 3.73 17.90 -1.26
N PRO A 81 4.94 18.37 -0.92
CA PRO A 81 5.90 18.87 -1.91
C PRO A 81 6.44 17.76 -2.82
N HIS A 82 6.38 16.50 -2.37
CA HIS A 82 6.88 15.37 -3.12
C HIS A 82 6.01 15.06 -4.36
N GLY A 83 6.69 14.80 -5.46
CA GLY A 83 6.14 14.03 -6.58
C GLY A 83 6.16 12.55 -6.26
N VAL A 84 5.28 11.80 -6.92
CA VAL A 84 5.21 10.34 -6.81
C VAL A 84 4.96 9.73 -8.18
N ALA A 85 5.57 8.58 -8.45
CA ALA A 85 5.25 7.74 -9.59
C ALA A 85 5.10 6.29 -9.08
N THR A 86 3.98 5.65 -9.41
CA THR A 86 3.71 4.25 -9.02
C THR A 86 2.96 3.54 -10.14
N VAL A 87 3.23 2.25 -10.32
CA VAL A 87 2.40 1.39 -11.16
C VAL A 87 1.26 0.86 -10.29
N LEU A 88 0.03 1.17 -10.66
CA LEU A 88 -1.16 0.64 -10.02
C LEU A 88 -1.75 -0.49 -10.85
N ILE A 89 -2.13 -1.57 -10.19
CA ILE A 89 -2.86 -2.68 -10.78
C ILE A 89 -4.21 -2.76 -10.06
N PRO A 90 -5.32 -2.37 -10.71
CA PRO A 90 -6.65 -2.55 -10.14
C PRO A 90 -6.89 -4.01 -9.79
N ALA A 91 -7.65 -4.26 -8.73
CA ALA A 91 -8.16 -5.59 -8.41
C ALA A 91 -9.63 -5.46 -8.02
N ASN A 92 -10.46 -6.44 -8.34
CA ASN A 92 -11.84 -6.48 -7.82
C ASN A 92 -11.99 -7.45 -6.63
N GLY A 93 -11.01 -8.33 -6.45
CA GLY A 93 -10.94 -9.30 -5.37
C GLY A 93 -9.80 -9.03 -4.41
N ALA A 94 -10.07 -9.16 -3.11
CA ALA A 94 -9.02 -9.24 -2.11
C ALA A 94 -9.46 -10.17 -0.97
N ARG A 95 -8.50 -10.89 -0.39
CA ARG A 95 -8.71 -11.79 0.74
C ARG A 95 -7.59 -11.60 1.75
N LEU A 96 -7.95 -11.22 2.97
CA LEU A 96 -7.05 -11.04 4.10
C LEU A 96 -7.18 -12.24 5.04
N THR A 97 -6.05 -12.80 5.47
CA THR A 97 -5.96 -13.70 6.61
C THR A 97 -5.12 -13.09 7.71
N VAL A 98 -5.54 -13.30 8.95
CA VAL A 98 -4.77 -12.97 10.17
C VAL A 98 -4.70 -14.24 11.00
N ASN A 99 -3.50 -14.73 11.27
CA ASN A 99 -3.25 -15.98 11.99
C ASN A 99 -4.08 -17.16 11.43
N GLY A 100 -4.08 -17.29 10.10
CA GLY A 100 -4.81 -18.33 9.37
C GLY A 100 -6.33 -18.13 9.28
N GLN A 101 -6.91 -17.12 9.93
CA GLN A 101 -8.35 -16.85 9.90
C GLN A 101 -8.69 -15.80 8.85
N PHE A 102 -9.73 -16.05 8.04
CA PHE A 102 -10.22 -15.06 7.08
C PHE A 102 -10.81 -13.85 7.79
N ALA A 103 -10.33 -12.66 7.43
CA ALA A 103 -10.97 -11.43 7.84
C ALA A 103 -12.32 -11.27 7.16
N LYS A 104 -13.26 -10.61 7.85
CA LYS A 104 -14.54 -10.24 7.28
C LYS A 104 -14.38 -9.00 6.39
N GLY A 105 -15.07 -9.00 5.26
CA GLY A 105 -15.10 -7.84 4.36
C GLY A 105 -14.94 -8.26 2.90
N ARG A 106 -15.12 -7.28 2.01
CA ARG A 106 -14.88 -7.43 0.58
C ARG A 106 -14.51 -6.07 -0.03
N PRO A 107 -13.80 -6.05 -1.16
CA PRO A 107 -13.64 -4.82 -1.92
C PRO A 107 -14.99 -4.29 -2.44
N PHE A 108 -15.07 -2.98 -2.63
CA PHE A 108 -16.22 -2.31 -3.21
C PHE A 108 -15.80 -1.57 -4.50
N PRO A 109 -16.64 -1.58 -5.56
CA PRO A 109 -16.35 -0.82 -6.78
C PRO A 109 -16.15 0.68 -6.51
N ARG A 110 -15.21 1.30 -7.22
CA ARG A 110 -14.95 2.76 -7.21
C ARG A 110 -14.47 3.24 -8.57
N GLN A 111 -14.47 4.55 -8.77
CA GLN A 111 -13.79 5.19 -9.90
C GLN A 111 -12.51 5.85 -9.41
N ARG A 112 -11.41 5.73 -10.17
CA ARG A 112 -10.16 6.45 -9.93
C ARG A 112 -9.60 6.93 -11.26
N ASP A 113 -9.32 8.23 -11.36
CA ASP A 113 -8.74 8.84 -12.57
C ASP A 113 -9.49 8.48 -13.87
N GLY A 114 -10.83 8.43 -13.80
CA GLY A 114 -11.70 8.07 -14.93
C GLY A 114 -11.73 6.58 -15.29
N ARG A 115 -11.12 5.71 -14.46
CA ARG A 115 -11.03 4.27 -14.69
C ARG A 115 -11.82 3.49 -13.64
N THR A 116 -12.44 2.40 -14.08
CA THR A 116 -13.04 1.40 -13.20
C THR A 116 -11.97 0.84 -12.27
N HIS A 117 -12.25 0.89 -10.98
CA HIS A 117 -11.35 0.46 -9.91
C HIS A 117 -12.18 -0.17 -8.79
N SER A 118 -11.52 -0.61 -7.72
CA SER A 118 -12.20 -0.95 -6.47
C SER A 118 -11.52 -0.28 -5.26
N THR A 119 -11.96 -0.61 -4.05
CA THR A 119 -11.26 -0.23 -2.81
C THR A 119 -9.96 -1.00 -2.57
N CYS A 120 -9.60 -1.96 -3.43
CA CYS A 120 -8.31 -2.64 -3.40
C CYS A 120 -7.57 -2.48 -4.73
N ALA A 121 -6.24 -2.47 -4.64
CA ALA A 121 -5.31 -2.54 -5.76
C ALA A 121 -3.92 -2.89 -5.24
N LEU A 122 -3.03 -3.27 -6.16
CA LEU A 122 -1.60 -3.34 -5.93
C LEU A 122 -0.94 -2.03 -6.37
N ALA A 123 0.10 -1.63 -5.65
CA ALA A 123 0.97 -0.52 -6.00
C ALA A 123 2.41 -1.02 -6.03
N PHE A 124 3.07 -0.94 -7.18
CA PHE A 124 4.45 -1.38 -7.36
C PHE A 124 5.34 -0.28 -7.90
N SER A 125 6.63 -0.42 -7.63
CA SER A 125 7.69 0.45 -8.14
C SER A 125 7.47 1.92 -7.77
N GLU A 126 6.95 2.17 -6.57
CA GLU A 126 6.70 3.53 -6.11
C GLU A 126 8.00 4.29 -5.90
N SER A 127 8.12 5.47 -6.52
CA SER A 127 9.27 6.35 -6.42
C SER A 127 8.80 7.75 -6.03
N TRP A 128 9.50 8.36 -5.07
CA TRP A 128 9.21 9.70 -4.54
C TRP A 128 10.31 10.67 -4.92
N LEU A 129 9.93 11.87 -5.35
CA LEU A 129 10.84 12.88 -5.90
C LEU A 129 10.61 14.22 -5.21
N LEU A 130 11.68 14.93 -4.87
CA LEU A 130 11.62 16.33 -4.43
C LEU A 130 11.77 17.28 -5.63
N PRO A 131 11.23 18.50 -5.55
CA PRO A 131 11.54 19.54 -6.52
C PRO A 131 13.02 19.91 -6.38
N TYR A 132 13.77 19.83 -7.49
CA TYR A 132 15.16 20.32 -7.60
C TYR A 132 15.19 21.84 -7.77
#